data_AF-J5GTF2-F1
#
_entry.id   AF-J5GTF2-F1
#
_cell.length_a   1.000
_cell.length_b   1.000
_cell.length_c   1.000
_cell.angle_alpha   90.00
_cell.angle_beta   90.00
_cell.angle_gamma   90.00
#
_symmetry.space_group_name_H-M   'P 1'
#
loop_
_entity.id
_entity.type
_entity.pdbx_description
1 polymer ?
#
loop_
_entity_poly.entity_id
_entity_poly.type
_entity_poly.pdbx_seq_one_letter_code
_entity_poly.pdbx_strand_id
1 'polypeptide(L)'
;MVENNEYTNTIILNANLMKTKGQAHKYFIEKFDLPSYYGKNLDALWDVLTERREKTHIVIQGVEKLLENLGDYGSAIIDLFEDLEHEYDNYTLEMK
;
A
#
# COMPACT_ATOMS: atom_id res chain seq x y z
N MET A 1 -11.44 -14.67 28.67
CA MET A 1 -10.43 -13.84 27.97
C MET A 1 -10.51 -14.28 26.53
N VAL A 2 -11.00 -13.41 25.63
CA VAL A 2 -11.20 -13.78 24.23
C VAL A 2 -9.81 -13.77 23.59
N GLU A 3 -9.38 -14.91 23.05
CA GLU A 3 -8.21 -14.99 22.20
C GLU A 3 -8.47 -14.09 20.99
N ASN A 4 -7.80 -12.95 20.93
CA ASN A 4 -7.75 -12.14 19.73
C ASN A 4 -6.95 -12.95 18.71
N ASN A 5 -7.61 -13.72 17.85
CA ASN A 5 -6.95 -14.29 16.68
C ASN A 5 -6.39 -13.12 15.86
N GLU A 6 -5.06 -12.96 15.90
CA GLU A 6 -4.33 -12.01 15.08
C GLU A 6 -4.29 -12.51 13.63
N TYR A 7 -5.41 -12.37 12.91
CA TYR A 7 -5.40 -12.58 11.47
C TYR A 7 -4.66 -11.43 10.80
N THR A 8 -3.57 -11.73 10.11
CA THR A 8 -2.87 -10.76 9.25
C THR A 8 -3.56 -10.70 7.90
N ASN A 9 -3.98 -9.49 7.49
CA ASN A 9 -4.53 -9.24 6.17
C ASN A 9 -3.39 -9.09 5.15
N THR A 10 -3.29 -10.01 4.19
CA THR A 10 -2.25 -9.94 3.15
C THR A 10 -2.78 -9.27 1.89
N ILE A 11 -2.16 -8.17 1.50
CA ILE A 11 -2.50 -7.39 0.31
C ILE A 11 -1.38 -7.53 -0.72
N ILE A 12 -1.69 -8.14 -1.85
CA ILE A 12 -0.74 -8.33 -2.95
C ILE A 12 -0.98 -7.27 -4.02
N LEU A 13 0.05 -6.45 -4.27
CA LEU A 13 0.11 -5.41 -5.29
C LEU A 13 0.98 -5.85 -6.45
N ASN A 14 0.40 -5.99 -7.64
CA ASN A 14 1.17 -6.25 -8.86
C ASN A 14 1.51 -4.92 -9.55
N ALA A 15 2.79 -4.55 -9.53
CA ALA A 15 3.28 -3.30 -10.10
C ALA A 15 3.06 -3.17 -11.62
N ASN A 16 2.90 -4.29 -12.34
CA ASN A 16 2.56 -4.26 -13.77
C ASN A 16 1.19 -3.63 -14.06
N LEU A 17 0.30 -3.55 -13.05
CA LEU A 17 -1.01 -2.91 -13.16
C LEU A 17 -0.94 -1.39 -12.92
N MET A 18 0.19 -0.88 -12.41
CA MET A 18 0.39 0.51 -11.99
C MET A 18 1.18 1.31 -13.04
N LYS A 19 0.64 1.41 -14.25
CA LYS A 19 1.35 2.06 -15.39
C LYS A 19 1.26 3.59 -15.41
N THR A 20 0.30 4.15 -14.67
CA THR A 20 0.10 5.59 -14.52
C THR A 20 -0.35 5.88 -13.09
N LYS A 21 -0.16 7.11 -12.60
CA LYS A 21 -0.61 7.51 -11.26
C LYS A 21 -2.09 7.22 -11.03
N GLY A 22 -2.93 7.48 -12.05
CA GLY A 22 -4.36 7.21 -11.99
C GLY A 22 -4.68 5.71 -11.89
N GLN A 23 -3.94 4.86 -12.60
CA GLN A 23 -4.09 3.41 -12.48
C GLN A 23 -3.62 2.89 -11.13
N ALA A 24 -2.51 3.42 -10.59
CA ALA A 24 -2.04 3.09 -9.25
C ALA A 24 -3.10 3.40 -8.19
N HIS A 25 -3.64 4.62 -8.18
CA HIS A 25 -4.68 5.00 -7.21
C HIS A 25 -5.97 4.22 -7.38
N LYS A 26 -6.40 3.94 -8.62
CA LYS A 26 -7.57 3.08 -8.84
C LYS A 26 -7.32 1.68 -8.25
N TYR A 27 -6.12 1.16 -8.47
CA TYR A 27 -5.74 -0.15 -7.96
C TYR A 27 -5.66 -0.17 -6.42
N PHE A 28 -5.14 0.89 -5.80
CA PHE A 28 -5.13 1.02 -4.33
C PHE A 28 -6.53 1.05 -3.75
N ILE A 29 -7.47 1.78 -4.36
CA ILE A 29 -8.87 1.80 -3.92
C ILE A 29 -9.43 0.38 -3.86
N GLU A 30 -9.21 -0.41 -4.91
CA GLU A 30 -9.70 -1.79 -4.97
C GLU A 30 -8.98 -2.73 -3.99
N LYS A 31 -7.66 -2.58 -3.83
CA LYS A 31 -6.83 -3.50 -3.04
C LYS A 31 -6.89 -3.28 -1.54
N PHE A 32 -6.97 -2.02 -1.13
CA PHE A 32 -7.05 -1.66 0.27
C PHE A 32 -8.50 -1.45 0.71
N ASP A 33 -9.49 -1.49 -0.18
CA ASP A 33 -10.88 -1.11 0.12
C ASP A 33 -10.92 0.32 0.69
N LEU A 34 -10.33 1.27 -0.05
CA LEU A 34 -10.22 2.67 0.39
C LEU A 34 -11.60 3.35 0.34
N PRO A 35 -11.87 4.29 1.26
CA PRO A 35 -13.16 4.96 1.34
C PRO A 35 -13.41 5.88 0.15
N SER A 36 -14.68 6.19 -0.11
CA SER A 36 -15.11 7.05 -1.23
C SER A 36 -14.52 8.48 -1.21
N TYR A 37 -14.10 8.96 -0.03
CA TYR A 37 -13.46 10.27 0.14
C TYR A 37 -11.94 10.26 -0.15
N TYR A 38 -11.37 9.14 -0.58
CA TYR A 38 -9.95 9.04 -0.91
C TYR A 38 -9.52 10.00 -2.04
N GLY A 39 -8.57 10.89 -1.72
CA GLY A 39 -8.14 12.01 -2.57
C GLY A 39 -7.26 11.68 -3.78
N LYS A 40 -6.90 10.42 -3.99
CA LYS A 40 -6.04 9.96 -5.12
C LYS A 40 -4.70 10.70 -5.21
N ASN A 41 -4.05 10.85 -4.06
CA ASN A 41 -2.67 11.30 -3.91
C ASN A 41 -2.00 10.50 -2.78
N LEU A 42 -0.69 10.69 -2.56
CA LEU A 42 0.06 9.91 -1.57
C LEU A 42 -0.27 10.34 -0.13
N ASP A 43 -0.47 11.63 0.13
CA ASP A 43 -0.87 12.14 1.45
C ASP A 43 -2.19 11.50 1.91
N ALA A 44 -3.20 11.47 1.03
CA ALA A 44 -4.48 10.82 1.31
C ALA A 44 -4.37 9.30 1.41
N LEU A 45 -3.33 8.68 0.82
CA LEU A 45 -3.09 7.24 0.97
C LEU A 45 -2.51 6.97 2.35
N TRP A 46 -1.53 7.77 2.74
CA TRP A 46 -0.93 7.75 4.06
C TRP A 46 -1.99 7.93 5.16
N ASP A 47 -2.81 8.97 5.07
CA ASP A 47 -3.87 9.25 6.04
C ASP A 47 -4.80 8.03 6.24
N VAL A 48 -5.24 7.41 5.14
CA VAL A 48 -6.15 6.26 5.24
C VAL A 48 -5.45 5.01 5.77
N LEU A 49 -4.17 4.78 5.41
CA LEU A 49 -3.45 3.58 5.85
C LEU A 49 -3.03 3.71 7.33
N THR A 50 -2.56 4.86 7.77
CA THR A 50 -2.16 5.08 9.17
C THR A 50 -3.31 5.02 10.17
N GLU A 51 -4.55 5.23 9.72
CA GLU A 51 -5.75 5.04 10.55
C GLU A 51 -6.15 3.57 10.76
N ARG A 52 -5.58 2.62 10.00
CA ARG A 52 -5.91 1.19 10.09
C ARG A 52 -5.32 0.57 11.35
N ARG A 53 -6.08 -0.35 11.94
CA ARG A 53 -5.70 -1.04 13.18
C ARG A 53 -5.40 -2.52 12.97
N GLU A 54 -5.88 -3.08 11.86
CA GLU A 54 -5.63 -4.45 11.49
C GLU A 54 -4.14 -4.66 11.12
N LYS A 55 -3.61 -5.84 11.45
CA LYS A 55 -2.29 -6.25 10.97
C LYS A 55 -2.36 -6.44 9.47
N THR A 56 -1.50 -5.73 8.74
CA THR A 56 -1.49 -5.72 7.28
C THR A 56 -0.11 -6.11 6.77
N HIS A 57 -0.07 -7.11 5.90
CA HIS A 57 1.13 -7.53 5.19
C HIS A 57 1.02 -7.12 3.73
N ILE A 58 1.87 -6.20 3.29
CA ILE A 58 1.87 -5.67 1.93
C ILE A 58 2.94 -6.39 1.14
N VAL A 59 2.56 -6.99 0.00
CA VAL A 59 3.48 -7.65 -0.91
C VAL A 59 3.48 -6.91 -2.25
N ILE A 60 4.59 -6.31 -2.62
CA ILE A 60 4.79 -5.65 -3.93
C ILE A 60 5.50 -6.63 -4.86
N GLN A 61 4.84 -7.01 -5.95
CA GLN A 61 5.40 -7.87 -7.00
C GLN A 61 5.84 -7.05 -8.21
N GLY A 62 7.09 -7.25 -8.63
CA GLY A 62 7.72 -6.57 -9.75
C GLY A 62 8.01 -5.11 -9.42
N VAL A 63 8.60 -4.83 -8.26
CA VAL A 63 8.85 -3.46 -7.77
C VAL A 63 9.55 -2.57 -8.80
N GLU A 64 10.43 -3.14 -9.64
CA GLU A 64 11.08 -2.45 -10.75
C GLU A 64 10.08 -1.81 -11.72
N LYS A 65 8.88 -2.39 -11.87
CA LYS A 65 7.81 -1.84 -12.72
C LYS A 65 7.18 -0.57 -12.16
N LEU A 66 7.23 -0.33 -10.84
CA LEU A 66 6.85 0.98 -10.29
C LEU A 66 7.84 2.04 -10.78
N LEU A 67 9.13 1.77 -10.66
CA LEU A 67 10.20 2.68 -11.07
C LEU A 67 10.17 2.93 -12.59
N GLU A 68 10.07 1.86 -13.38
CA GLU A 68 10.02 1.95 -14.85
C GLU A 68 8.80 2.75 -15.35
N ASN A 69 7.62 2.55 -14.76
CA ASN A 69 6.39 3.17 -15.25
C ASN A 69 6.12 4.57 -14.68
N LEU A 70 6.54 4.83 -13.44
CA LEU A 70 6.15 6.02 -12.69
C LEU A 70 7.34 6.92 -12.28
N GLY A 71 8.58 6.48 -12.52
CA GLY A 71 9.79 7.23 -12.19
C GLY A 71 9.81 7.62 -10.71
N ASP A 72 10.09 8.90 -10.44
CA ASP A 72 10.11 9.48 -9.08
C ASP A 72 8.82 9.21 -8.29
N TYR A 73 7.68 9.14 -8.98
CA TYR A 73 6.42 8.83 -8.30
C TYR A 73 6.31 7.35 -7.91
N GLY A 74 6.95 6.47 -8.67
CA GLY A 74 7.12 5.06 -8.28
C GLY A 74 7.99 4.94 -7.04
N SER A 75 9.10 5.68 -6.97
CA SER A 75 9.94 5.76 -5.77
C SER A 75 9.15 6.25 -4.57
N ALA A 76 8.39 7.34 -4.71
CA ALA A 76 7.57 7.87 -3.63
C ALA A 76 6.48 6.91 -3.12
N ILE A 77 5.98 5.99 -3.96
CA ILE A 77 5.08 4.92 -3.52
C ILE A 77 5.84 3.88 -2.67
N ILE A 78 7.06 3.54 -3.07
CA ILE A 78 7.91 2.59 -2.34
C ILE A 78 8.25 3.18 -0.98
N ASP A 79 8.77 4.41 -0.96
CA ASP A 79 9.11 5.15 0.27
C ASP A 79 7.91 5.18 1.23
N LEU A 80 6.70 5.48 0.72
CA LEU A 80 5.48 5.47 1.53
C LEU A 80 5.21 4.12 2.23
N PHE A 81 5.41 3.00 1.53
CA PHE A 81 5.18 1.68 2.12
C PHE A 81 6.30 1.26 3.07
N GLU A 82 7.55 1.65 2.79
CA GLU A 82 8.68 1.44 3.71
C GLU A 82 8.49 2.24 5.00
N ASP A 83 8.08 3.50 4.89
CA ASP A 83 7.77 4.37 6.03
C ASP A 83 6.62 3.80 6.87
N LEU A 84 5.59 3.21 6.24
CA LEU A 84 4.51 2.52 6.96
C LEU A 84 5.02 1.34 7.79
N GLU A 85 5.87 0.49 7.22
CA GLU A 85 6.47 -0.63 7.97
C GLU A 85 7.38 -0.13 9.11
N HIS A 86 8.12 0.95 8.88
CA HIS A 86 9.05 1.49 9.87
C HIS A 86 8.35 2.23 11.02
N GLU A 87 7.26 2.94 10.74
CA GLU A 87 6.55 3.76 11.74
C GLU A 87 5.42 3.04 12.47
N TYR A 88 4.88 1.94 11.92
CA TYR A 88 3.68 1.28 12.45
C TYR A 88 3.87 -0.25 12.59
N ASP A 89 3.86 -0.74 13.84
CA ASP A 89 4.05 -2.16 14.19
C ASP A 89 3.00 -3.12 13.59
N ASN A 90 1.87 -2.61 13.12
CA ASN A 90 0.83 -3.41 12.47
C ASN A 90 1.07 -3.58 10.96
N TYR A 91 2.13 -2.99 10.39
CA TYR A 91 2.51 -3.14 8.99
C TYR A 91 3.76 -3.98 8.83
N THR A 92 3.78 -4.76 7.75
CA THR A 92 4.99 -5.44 7.25
C THR A 92 5.01 -5.35 5.73
N LEU A 93 6.19 -5.24 5.15
CA LEU A 93 6.39 -5.05 3.72
C LEU A 93 7.29 -6.16 3.17
N GLU A 94 6.90 -6.70 2.01
CA GLU A 94 7.70 -7.65 1.25
C GLU A 94 7.75 -7.20 -0.22
N MET A 95 8.94 -7.07 -0.78
CA MET A 95 9.15 -6.74 -2.19
C MET A 95 9.71 -7.97 -2.93
N LYS A 96 9.10 -8.32 -4.06
CA LYS A 96 9.44 -9.48 -4.90
C LYS A 96 9.62 -9.11 -6.36
#